data_AF-A0A2A5M8P8-F1
#
_entry.id   AF-A0A2A5M8P8-F1
#
_cell.length_a   1.000
_cell.length_b   1.000
_cell.length_c   1.000
_cell.angle_alpha   90.00
_cell.angle_beta   90.00
_cell.angle_gamma   90.00
#
_symmetry.space_group_name_H-M   'P 1'
#
loop_
_entity.id
_entity.type
_entity.pdbx_description
1 polymer ?
#
loop_
_entity_poly.entity_id
_entity_poly.type
_entity_poly.pdbx_seq_one_letter_code
_entity_poly.pdbx_strand_id
1 'polypeptide(L)'
;FASTGVKGDDLPKDYYIKELLFENSVNTAPLDAIEVFKGKMDFKKPLMNFEIYTELNQIISQSEREKACNDLLSDGLEQFCIAFEDILKAL
;
A
#
# COMPACT_ATOMS: atom_id res chain seq x y z
N PHE A 1 2.56 -4.96 4.78
CA PHE A 1 2.18 -4.04 3.70
C PHE A 1 1.80 -4.85 2.48
N ALA A 2 0.69 -4.51 1.83
CA ALA A 2 0.20 -5.14 0.61
C ALA A 2 -0.16 -4.03 -0.40
N SER A 3 -0.37 -4.40 -1.66
CA SER A 3 -0.64 -3.43 -2.74
C SER A 3 0.49 -2.40 -2.91
N THR A 4 1.74 -2.87 -2.80
CA THR A 4 2.96 -2.05 -2.81
C THR A 4 3.63 -1.98 -4.18
N GLY A 5 2.90 -2.29 -5.25
CA GLY A 5 3.30 -1.94 -6.60
C GLY A 5 3.03 -0.45 -6.84
N VAL A 6 4.02 0.28 -7.37
CA VAL A 6 3.80 1.67 -7.79
C VAL A 6 2.75 1.73 -8.90
N LYS A 7 1.78 2.62 -8.75
CA LYS A 7 0.79 2.94 -9.78
C LYS A 7 1.33 4.12 -10.60
N GLY A 8 1.48 3.95 -11.92
CA GLY A 8 2.06 4.95 -12.81
C GLY A 8 3.59 4.95 -12.83
N ASP A 9 4.18 5.99 -13.42
CA ASP A 9 5.61 6.05 -13.75
C ASP A 9 6.39 7.13 -12.97
N ASP A 10 5.74 7.83 -12.03
CA ASP A 10 6.35 8.96 -11.29
C ASP A 10 7.34 8.52 -10.21
N LEU A 11 7.26 7.26 -9.77
CA LEU A 11 8.10 6.68 -8.72
C LEU A 11 8.79 5.40 -9.21
N PRO A 12 10.00 5.08 -8.71
CA PRO A 12 10.65 3.80 -8.99
C PRO A 12 9.76 2.63 -8.55
N LYS A 13 9.71 1.54 -9.32
CA LYS A 13 8.83 0.39 -9.03
C LYS A 13 8.99 -0.21 -7.63
N ASP A 14 10.18 -0.13 -7.05
CA ASP A 14 10.49 -0.64 -5.71
C ASP A 14 10.36 0.41 -4.58
N TYR A 15 9.80 1.58 -4.89
CA TYR A 15 9.68 2.69 -3.95
C TYR A 15 9.01 2.29 -2.63
N TYR A 16 7.82 1.68 -2.68
CA TYR A 16 7.12 1.27 -1.46
C TYR A 16 7.82 0.14 -0.71
N ILE A 17 8.64 -0.68 -1.37
CA ILE A 17 9.47 -1.69 -0.69
C ILE A 17 10.54 -0.98 0.15
N LYS A 18 11.27 -0.03 -0.45
CA LYS A 18 12.34 0.72 0.22
C LYS A 18 11.82 1.60 1.35
N GLU A 19 10.73 2.32 1.13
CA GLU A 19 10.20 3.29 2.09
C GLU A 19 9.47 2.65 3.28
N LEU A 20 9.01 1.40 3.13
CA LEU A 20 8.32 0.64 4.18
C LEU A 20 9.14 -0.57 4.67
N LEU A 21 10.45 -0.58 4.43
CA LEU A 21 11.35 -1.63 4.89
C LEU A 21 11.63 -1.50 6.38
N PHE A 22 10.72 -1.97 7.23
CA PHE A 22 10.86 -1.92 8.69
C PHE A 22 11.18 -3.30 9.26
N GLU A 23 11.91 -3.34 10.37
CA GLU A 23 12.11 -4.56 11.13
C GLU A 23 10.76 -5.17 11.56
N ASN A 24 10.69 -6.51 11.59
CA ASN A 24 9.50 -7.26 12.00
C ASN A 24 8.23 -6.95 11.17
N SER A 25 8.41 -6.53 9.91
CA SER A 25 7.31 -6.28 8.98
C SER A 25 7.45 -7.13 7.72
N VAL A 26 6.32 -7.43 7.07
CA VAL A 26 6.28 -8.17 5.80
C VAL A 26 5.69 -7.26 4.74
N ASN A 27 6.33 -7.22 3.57
CA ASN A 27 5.85 -6.52 2.38
C ASN A 27 5.51 -7.54 1.29
N THR A 28 4.24 -7.67 0.93
CA THR A 28 3.77 -8.49 -0.20
C THR A 28 3.69 -7.62 -1.44
N ALA A 29 4.72 -7.70 -2.28
CA ALA A 29 4.87 -6.89 -3.48
C ALA A 29 4.69 -7.71 -4.77
N PRO A 30 4.27 -7.07 -5.88
CA PRO A 30 4.31 -7.69 -7.21
C PRO A 30 5.72 -8.10 -7.63
N LEU A 31 5.82 -9.10 -8.52
CA LEU A 31 7.12 -9.65 -8.96
C LEU A 31 8.02 -8.60 -9.60
N ASP A 32 7.46 -7.70 -10.41
CA ASP A 32 8.23 -6.67 -11.10
C ASP A 32 8.84 -5.62 -10.13
N ALA A 33 8.17 -5.33 -9.02
CA ALA A 33 8.73 -4.52 -7.94
C ALA A 33 9.86 -5.26 -7.20
N ILE A 34 9.71 -6.56 -6.94
CA ILE A 34 10.73 -7.39 -6.30
C ILE A 34 12.00 -7.49 -7.16
N GLU A 35 11.84 -7.66 -8.48
CA GLU A 35 12.96 -7.71 -9.44
C GLU A 35 13.78 -6.41 -9.45
N VAL A 36 13.12 -5.25 -9.30
CA VAL A 36 13.79 -3.94 -9.24
C VAL A 36 14.51 -3.74 -7.90
N PHE A 37 13.94 -4.22 -6.79
CA PHE A 37 14.49 -4.04 -5.44
C PHE A 37 15.88 -4.67 -5.24
N LYS A 38 16.16 -5.81 -5.88
CA LYS A 38 17.46 -6.53 -5.83
C LYS A 38 17.97 -6.88 -4.42
N GLY A 39 17.13 -6.82 -3.39
CA GLY A 39 17.44 -7.33 -2.04
C GLY A 39 18.37 -6.45 -1.20
N LYS A 40 18.54 -5.15 -1.51
CA LYS A 40 19.34 -4.25 -0.67
C LYS A 40 18.57 -3.86 0.59
N MET A 41 18.98 -4.40 1.74
CA MET A 41 18.25 -4.25 3.00
C MET A 41 18.73 -3.04 3.81
N ASP A 42 18.30 -1.84 3.42
CA ASP A 42 18.48 -0.60 4.17
C ASP A 42 17.26 -0.36 5.06
N PHE A 43 17.20 -1.00 6.24
CA PHE A 43 16.05 -0.90 7.14
C PHE A 43 15.81 0.54 7.61
N LYS A 44 14.55 0.96 7.55
CA LYS A 44 14.07 2.25 8.05
C LYS A 44 13.49 2.12 9.44
N LYS A 45 13.40 3.25 10.14
CA LYS A 45 12.66 3.35 11.41
C LYS A 45 11.27 3.93 11.12
N PRO A 46 10.19 3.30 11.62
CA PRO A 46 8.86 3.87 11.48
C PRO A 46 8.76 5.16 12.28
N LEU A 47 7.99 6.12 11.74
CA LEU A 47 7.60 7.33 12.46
C LEU A 47 6.67 6.98 13.63
N MET A 48 6.70 7.81 14.66
CA MET A 48 5.73 7.74 15.74
C MET A 48 4.36 8.18 15.24
N ASN A 49 3.29 7.64 15.83
CA ASN A 49 1.92 7.98 15.43
C ASN A 49 1.68 9.49 15.42
N PHE A 50 2.13 10.24 16.43
CA PHE A 50 1.91 11.69 16.47
C PHE A 50 2.55 12.40 15.27
N GLU A 51 3.75 11.98 14.82
CA GLU A 51 4.43 12.56 13.65
C GLU A 51 3.60 12.32 12.39
N ILE A 52 3.10 11.08 12.21
CA ILE A 52 2.23 10.70 11.09
C ILE A 52 0.94 11.53 11.09
N TYR A 53 0.25 11.62 12.23
CA TYR A 53 -1.01 12.34 12.34
C TYR A 53 -0.82 13.86 12.19
N THR A 54 0.29 14.42 12.68
CA THR A 54 0.64 15.84 12.48
C THR A 54 0.78 16.17 11.00
N GLU A 55 1.49 15.36 10.22
CA GLU A 55 1.64 15.59 8.78
C GLU A 55 0.33 15.35 8.02
N LEU A 56 -0.38 14.25 8.31
CA LEU A 56 -1.65 13.96 7.65
C LEU A 56 -2.70 15.05 7.89
N ASN A 57 -2.76 15.61 9.10
CA ASN A 57 -3.72 16.68 9.43
C ASN A 57 -3.44 17.99 8.67
N GLN A 58 -2.26 18.19 8.09
CA GLN A 58 -1.95 19.33 7.23
C GLN A 58 -2.47 19.14 5.80
N ILE A 59 -2.71 17.89 5.39
CA ILE A 59 -3.04 17.52 4.00
C ILE A 59 -4.51 17.14 3.85
N ILE A 60 -5.08 16.45 4.85
CA ILE A 60 -6.44 15.93 4.82
C ILE A 60 -7.08 16.02 6.20
N SER A 61 -8.34 16.47 6.25
CA SER A 61 -9.08 16.51 7.51
C SER A 61 -9.31 15.11 8.06
N GLN A 62 -9.57 15.00 9.37
CA GLN A 62 -9.88 13.71 9.98
C GLN A 62 -11.13 13.07 9.33
N SER A 63 -12.19 13.84 9.12
CA SER A 63 -13.44 13.34 8.54
C SER A 63 -13.28 12.86 7.10
N GLU A 64 -12.49 13.58 6.28
CA GLU A 64 -12.22 13.16 4.90
C GLU A 64 -11.39 11.88 4.85
N ARG A 65 -10.46 11.71 5.80
CA ARG A 65 -9.66 10.48 5.90
C ARG A 65 -10.48 9.29 6.35
N GLU A 66 -11.34 9.46 7.35
CA GLU A 66 -12.29 8.43 7.79
C GLU A 66 -13.21 8.02 6.64
N LYS A 67 -13.73 9.00 5.88
CA LYS A 67 -14.51 8.74 4.67
C LYS A 67 -13.69 7.96 3.64
N ALA A 68 -12.47 8.39 3.33
CA ALA A 68 -11.61 7.70 2.36
C ALA A 68 -11.31 6.25 2.78
N CYS A 69 -11.08 5.98 4.07
CA CYS A 69 -10.90 4.62 4.58
C CYS A 69 -12.15 3.75 4.35
N ASN A 70 -13.34 4.29 4.61
CA ASN A 70 -14.60 3.57 4.41
C ASN A 70 -14.86 3.30 2.93
N ASP A 71 -14.64 4.31 2.07
CA ASP A 71 -14.80 4.18 0.63
C ASP A 71 -13.84 3.12 0.07
N LEU A 72 -12.55 3.19 0.42
CA LEU A 72 -11.54 2.21 -0.03
C LEU A 72 -11.83 0.78 0.44
N LEU A 73 -12.36 0.61 1.66
CA LEU A 73 -12.75 -0.69 2.17
C LEU A 73 -13.96 -1.25 1.40
N SER A 74 -14.99 -0.42 1.19
CA SER A 74 -16.19 -0.81 0.45
C SER A 74 -15.84 -1.22 -0.98
N ASP A 75 -15.12 -0.36 -1.69
CA ASP A 75 -14.71 -0.61 -3.08
C ASP A 75 -13.82 -1.85 -3.17
N GLY A 76 -12.88 -2.02 -2.22
CA GLY A 76 -12.00 -3.18 -2.16
C GLY A 76 -12.76 -4.50 -1.99
N LEU A 77 -13.80 -4.52 -1.15
CA LEU A 77 -14.65 -5.71 -0.96
C LEU A 77 -15.49 -6.00 -2.20
N GLU A 78 -16.05 -4.97 -2.84
CA GLU A 78 -16.80 -5.13 -4.08
C GLU A 78 -15.93 -5.71 -5.20
N GLN A 79 -14.74 -5.14 -5.41
CA GLN A 79 -13.79 -5.64 -6.41
C GLN A 79 -13.34 -7.08 -6.12
N PHE A 80 -13.18 -7.44 -4.84
CA PHE A 80 -12.87 -8.82 -4.46
C PHE A 80 -13.99 -9.79 -4.85
N CYS A 81 -15.26 -9.44 -4.59
CA CYS A 81 -16.41 -10.26 -4.99
C CYS A 81 -16.51 -10.40 -6.52
N ILE A 82 -16.34 -9.31 -7.27
CA ILE A 82 -16.36 -9.33 -8.74
C ILE A 82 -15.26 -10.25 -9.27
N ALA A 83 -14.02 -10.09 -8.79
CA ALA A 83 -12.90 -10.94 -9.21
C ALA A 83 -13.16 -12.41 -8.89
N PHE A 84 -13.78 -12.71 -7.75
CA PHE A 84 -14.14 -14.07 -7.39
C PHE A 84 -15.23 -14.67 -8.30
N GLU A 85 -16.26 -13.89 -8.65
CA GLU A 85 -17.27 -14.31 -9.62
C GLU A 85 -16.67 -14.59 -11.00
N ASP A 86 -15.73 -13.75 -11.44
CA ASP A 86 -15.05 -13.94 -12.73
C ASP A 86 -14.21 -15.22 -12.75
N ILE A 87 -13.56 -15.57 -11.62
CA ILE A 87 -12.91 -16.86 -11.47
C ILE A 87 -13.92 -18.00 -11.59
N LEU A 88 -15.09 -17.91 -10.94
CA LEU A 88 -16.12 -18.94 -11.00
C LEU A 88 -16.70 -19.13 -12.40
N LYS A 89 -16.85 -18.06 -13.18
CA LYS A 89 -17.33 -18.11 -14.57
C LYS A 89 -16.30 -18.70 -15.54
N ALA A 90 -15.02 -18.65 -15.18
CA ALA A 90 -13.92 -19.18 -15.99
C ALA A 90 -13.63 -20.67 -15.76
N LEU A 91 -14.30 -21.29 -14.78
CA LEU A 91 -14.27 -22.73 -14.48
C LEU A 91 -15.32 -23.49 -15.31
#